data_AF-A0A7V0UIM6-F1
#
_entry.id   AF-A0A7V0UIM6-F1
#
_cell.length_a   1.000
_cell.length_b   1.000
_cell.length_c   1.000
_cell.angle_alpha   90.00
_cell.angle_beta   90.00
_cell.angle_gamma   90.00
#
_symmetry.space_group_name_H-M   'P 1'
#
loop_
_entity.id
_entity.type
_entity.pdbx_description
1 polymer ?
#
loop_
_entity_poly.entity_id
_entity_poly.type
_entity_poly.pdbx_seq_one_letter_code
_entity_poly.pdbx_strand_id
1 'polypeptide(L)' 'MGKTVADMTATELRQLVSSVVEEKLIQLLGDPDEGLVLRENVRKRLLRQKRIVSKGERGEPLETLARRLKLV' A
#
# COMPACT_ATOMS: atom_id res chain seq x y z
N MET A 1 -8.89 21.23 -0.47
CA MET A 1 -7.43 21.30 -0.32
C MET A 1 -7.04 22.76 -0.33
N GLY A 2 -6.30 23.21 0.68
CA GLY A 2 -5.67 24.52 0.69
C GLY A 2 -4.72 24.70 -0.51
N LYS A 3 -4.66 25.91 -1.07
CA LYS A 3 -3.74 26.21 -2.20
C LYS A 3 -2.34 26.57 -1.71
N THR A 4 -2.24 27.08 -0.48
CA THR A 4 -0.99 27.44 0.17
C THR A 4 -0.86 26.71 1.51
N VAL A 5 0.35 26.68 2.07
CA VAL A 5 0.59 26.10 3.40
C VAL A 5 -0.23 26.79 4.48
N ALA A 6 -0.45 28.10 4.35
CA ALA A 6 -1.26 28.86 5.30
C ALA A 6 -2.74 28.46 5.27
N ASP A 7 -3.22 27.86 4.18
CA ASP A 7 -4.60 27.41 4.03
C ASP A 7 -4.81 25.97 4.55
N MET A 8 -3.75 25.29 5.00
CA MET A 8 -3.82 23.90 5.47
C MET A 8 -4.44 23.81 6.86
N THR A 9 -5.33 22.85 7.03
CA THR A 9 -5.75 22.40 8.36
C THR A 9 -4.57 21.74 9.09
N ALA A 10 -4.63 21.67 10.41
CA ALA A 10 -3.63 20.96 11.22
C ALA A 10 -3.47 19.48 10.82
N THR A 11 -4.56 18.84 10.38
CA THR A 11 -4.54 17.46 9.89
C THR A 11 -3.79 17.35 8.57
N GLU A 12 -4.07 18.24 7.61
CA GLU A 12 -3.36 18.27 6.32
C GLU A 12 -1.86 18.53 6.53
N LEU A 13 -1.50 19.48 7.42
CA LEU A 13 -0.10 19.77 7.72
C LEU A 13 0.61 18.57 8.37
N ARG A 14 -0.05 17.89 9.32
CA ARG A 14 0.48 16.69 9.95
C ARG A 14 0.70 15.58 8.93
N GLN A 15 -0.24 15.37 8.02
CA GLN A 15 -0.11 14.38 6.95
C GLN A 15 1.07 14.70 6.02
N LEU A 16 1.21 15.97 5.61
CA LEU A 16 2.34 16.41 4.79
C LEU A 16 3.68 16.12 5.47
N VAL A 17 3.83 16.51 6.75
CA VAL A 17 5.07 16.27 7.50
C VAL A 17 5.33 14.78 7.66
N SER A 18 4.31 13.97 7.98
CA SER A 18 4.46 12.52 8.08
C SER A 18 4.96 11.90 6.78
N SER A 19 4.38 12.27 5.63
CA SER A 19 4.81 11.77 4.32
C SER A 19 6.25 12.15 4.00
N VAL A 20 6.66 13.40 4.29
CA VAL A 20 8.04 13.85 4.06
C VAL A 20 9.02 13.10 4.96
N VAL A 21 8.68 12.87 6.23
CA VAL A 21 9.52 12.11 7.15
C VAL A 21 9.66 10.67 6.67
N GLU A 22 8.57 10.01 6.27
CA GLU A 22 8.57 8.66 5.72
C GLU A 22 9.49 8.55 4.48
N GLU A 23 9.37 9.50 3.54
CA GLU A 23 10.23 9.57 2.37
C GLU A 23 11.72 9.68 2.76
N LYS A 24 12.04 10.53 3.74
CA LYS A 24 13.42 10.71 4.21
C LYS A 24 13.95 9.48 4.93
N LEU A 25 13.12 8.77 5.69
CA LEU A 25 13.50 7.52 6.33
C LEU A 25 13.85 6.45 5.29
N ILE A 26 13.04 6.29 4.24
CA ILE A 26 13.34 5.35 3.15
C ILE A 26 14.62 5.74 2.42
N GLN A 27 14.84 7.04 2.16
CA GLN A 27 16.08 7.51 1.52
C GLN A 27 17.33 7.23 2.36
N LEU A 28 17.24 7.30 3.68
CA LEU A 28 18.38 7.11 4.58
C LEU A 28 18.62 5.65 4.95
N LEU A 29 17.55 4.88 5.13
CA LEU A 29 17.60 3.53 5.69
C LEU A 29 17.36 2.43 4.63
N GLY A 30 16.87 2.79 3.44
CA GLY A 30 16.52 1.86 2.39
C GLY A 30 15.12 1.28 2.54
N ASP A 31 14.81 0.30 1.70
CA ASP A 31 13.57 -0.48 1.79
C ASP A 31 13.70 -1.49 2.94
N PRO A 32 12.86 -1.44 3.99
CA PRO A 32 12.92 -2.39 5.09
C PRO A 32 12.66 -3.84 4.66
N ASP A 33 12.00 -4.04 3.52
CA ASP A 33 11.72 -5.36 2.95
C ASP A 33 12.81 -5.82 1.95
N GLU A 34 13.88 -5.04 1.75
CA GLU A 34 14.95 -5.39 0.82
C GLU A 34 15.60 -6.74 1.19
N GLY A 35 15.73 -7.63 0.21
CA GLY A 35 16.28 -8.97 0.41
C GLY A 35 15.32 -9.97 1.06
N LEU A 36 14.13 -9.57 1.51
CA LEU A 36 13.12 -10.50 1.98
C LEU A 36 12.48 -11.27 0.83
N VAL A 37 12.25 -12.57 1.05
CA VAL A 37 11.55 -13.43 0.11
C VAL A 37 10.12 -13.69 0.57
N LEU A 38 9.19 -13.72 -0.39
CA LEU A 38 7.82 -14.11 -0.10
C LEU A 38 7.80 -15.54 0.43
N ARG A 39 7.03 -15.76 1.50
CA ARG A 39 6.73 -17.11 1.99
C ARG A 39 6.10 -17.93 0.87
N GLU A 40 6.48 -19.21 0.79
CA GLU A 40 6.10 -20.06 -0.34
C GLU A 40 4.58 -20.19 -0.54
N ASN A 41 3.81 -20.19 0.55
CA ASN A 41 2.34 -20.20 0.49
C ASN A 41 1.76 -18.93 -0.16
N VAL A 42 2.34 -17.75 0.15
CA VAL A 42 1.97 -16.47 -0.46
C VAL A 42 2.34 -16.45 -1.93
N ARG A 43 3.58 -16.87 -2.26
CA ARG A 43 4.06 -16.96 -3.65
C ARG A 43 3.17 -17.85 -4.51
N LYS A 44 2.85 -19.06 -4.05
CA LYS A 44 1.94 -19.99 -4.77
C LYS A 44 0.56 -19.38 -5.01
N ARG A 45 -0.01 -18.70 -4.00
CA ARG A 45 -1.31 -18.03 -4.11
C ARG A 45 -1.28 -16.93 -5.18
N LEU A 46 -0.26 -16.08 -5.16
CA LEU A 46 -0.10 -14.99 -6.13
C LEU A 46 0.10 -15.51 -7.56
N LEU A 47 0.90 -16.56 -7.75
CA LEU A 47 1.06 -17.19 -9.07
C LEU A 47 -0.25 -17.75 -9.62
N ARG A 48 -1.09 -18.36 -8.75
CA ARG A 48 -2.42 -18.83 -9.14
C ARG A 48 -3.32 -17.66 -9.55
N GLN A 49 -3.36 -16.59 -8.74
CA GLN A 49 -4.14 -15.39 -9.04
C GLN A 49 -3.71 -14.74 -10.35
N LYS A 50 -2.40 -14.62 -10.59
CA LYS A 50 -1.86 -14.07 -11.86
C LYS A 50 -2.38 -14.86 -13.08
N ARG A 51 -2.42 -16.20 -13.00
CA ARG A 51 -2.95 -17.05 -14.09
C ARG A 51 -4.45 -16.84 -14.31
N ILE A 52 -5.24 -16.78 -13.24
CA ILE A 52 -6.69 -16.54 -13.28
C ILE A 52 -6.98 -15.20 -13.96
N VAL A 53 -6.32 -14.13 -13.51
CA VAL A 53 -6.48 -12.79 -14.09
C VAL A 53 -6.06 -12.77 -15.57
N SER A 54 -4.97 -13.44 -15.94
CA SER A 54 -4.52 -13.50 -17.34
C SER A 54 -5.50 -14.24 -18.27
N LYS A 55 -6.37 -15.11 -17.71
CA LYS A 55 -7.45 -15.78 -18.44
C LYS A 55 -8.72 -14.92 -18.57
N GLY A 56 -8.72 -13.70 -18.04
CA GLY A 56 -9.88 -12.81 -18.04
C GLY A 56 -10.90 -13.12 -16.95
N GLU A 57 -10.60 -14.05 -16.03
CA GLU A 57 -11.47 -14.34 -14.90
C GLU A 57 -11.41 -13.18 -13.90
N ARG A 58 -12.58 -12.59 -13.58
CA ARG A 58 -12.68 -11.51 -12.60
C ARG A 58 -12.44 -12.05 -11.20
N GLY A 59 -11.56 -11.37 -10.46
CA GLY A 59 -11.36 -11.60 -9.03
C GLY A 59 -12.52 -11.07 -8.18
N GLU A 60 -12.40 -11.24 -6.87
CA GLU A 60 -13.32 -10.62 -5.91
C GLU A 60 -13.06 -9.10 -5.82
N PRO A 61 -14.11 -8.27 -5.69
CA PRO A 61 -13.96 -6.84 -5.43
C PRO A 61 -13.12 -6.55 -4.17
N LEU A 62 -12.24 -5.55 -4.26
CA LEU A 62 -11.31 -5.19 -3.20
C LEU A 62 -12.03 -4.85 -1.89
N GLU A 63 -13.15 -4.13 -1.98
CA GLU A 63 -13.95 -3.70 -0.84
C GLU A 63 -14.55 -4.90 -0.09
N THR A 64 -14.98 -5.94 -0.82
CA THR A 64 -15.52 -7.16 -0.24
C THR A 64 -14.44 -7.95 0.48
N LEU A 65 -13.27 -8.08 -0.14
CA LEU A 65 -12.11 -8.73 0.47
C LEU A 65 -11.63 -7.98 1.72
N ALA A 66 -11.56 -6.65 1.65
CA ALA A 66 -11.04 -5.82 2.72
C ALA A 66 -11.96 -5.82 3.95
N ARG A 67 -13.29 -5.79 3.77
CA ARG A 67 -14.26 -6.01 4.86
C ARG A 67 -14.10 -7.38 5.52
N ARG A 68 -13.95 -8.44 4.71
CA ARG A 68 -13.75 -9.81 5.25
C ARG A 68 -12.46 -9.93 6.06
N LEU A 69 -11.40 -9.23 5.65
CA LEU A 69 -10.12 -9.21 6.33
C LEU A 69 -10.02 -8.16 7.45
N LYS A 70 -11.08 -7.36 7.69
CA LYS A 70 -11.12 -6.28 8.67
C LYS A 70 -10.03 -5.23 8.47
N LEU A 71 -9.71 -4.93 7.22
CA LEU A 71 -8.73 -3.90 6.82
C LEU A 71 -9.36 -2.52 6.60
N VAL A 72 -10.69 -2.46 6.61
CA VAL A 72 -11.57 -1.28 6.53
C VAL A 72 -12.89 -1.60 7.20
#